data_AF-A0A356F8B5-F1
#
_entry.id   AF-A0A356F8B5-F1
#
_cell.length_a   1.000
_cell.length_b   1.000
_cell.length_c   1.000
_cell.angle_alpha   90.00
_cell.angle_beta   90.00
_cell.angle_gamma   90.00
#
_symmetry.space_group_name_H-M   'P 1'
#
loop_
_entity.id
_entity.type
_entity.pdbx_description
1 polymer ?
#
loop_
_entity_poly.entity_id
_entity_poly.type
_entity_poly.pdbx_seq_one_letter_code
_entity_poly.pdbx_strand_id
1 'polypeptide(L)'
;EPPPLSGIGNEVSYINNMLAAFSPYITNARSVDVYNTLPLPASTRKAPEDYWLQPSGEHIVMGVFKGLKNEDFITLGNRDIGTKREATLAITGKFKSVRHLNKQTRKWSDLKLEGAPGNQSVKVPIDKGDIELIRVVPVAEKI
;
A
#
# COMPACT_ATOMS: atom_id res chain seq x y z
N GLU A 1 35.65 -13.03 3.63
CA GLU A 1 34.28 -12.49 3.52
C GLU A 1 33.78 -12.70 2.10
N PRO A 2 32.46 -12.88 1.88
CA PRO A 2 31.92 -12.92 0.53
C PRO A 2 32.14 -11.56 -0.16
N PRO A 3 32.33 -11.53 -1.48
CA PRO A 3 32.48 -10.27 -2.22
C PRO A 3 31.19 -9.43 -2.10
N PRO A 4 31.31 -8.09 -2.17
CA PRO A 4 30.15 -7.21 -2.17
C PRO A 4 29.25 -7.51 -3.39
N LEU A 5 27.94 -7.32 -3.21
CA LEU A 5 26.98 -7.52 -4.28
C LEU A 5 27.22 -6.52 -5.42
N SER A 6 27.07 -6.99 -6.65
CA SER A 6 26.96 -6.11 -7.83
C SER A 6 25.71 -5.23 -7.75
N GLY A 7 25.57 -4.24 -8.64
CA GLY A 7 24.35 -3.42 -8.72
C GLY A 7 23.07 -4.27 -8.82
N ILE A 8 23.06 -5.25 -9.72
CA ILE A 8 21.97 -6.22 -9.88
C ILE A 8 21.77 -7.06 -8.61
N GLY A 9 22.87 -7.48 -7.96
CA GLY A 9 22.79 -8.22 -6.70
C GLY A 9 22.08 -7.43 -5.59
N ASN A 10 22.32 -6.11 -5.52
CA ASN A 10 21.65 -5.23 -4.57
C ASN A 10 20.15 -5.09 -4.88
N GLU A 11 19.76 -4.98 -6.15
CA GLU A 11 18.34 -4.92 -6.55
C GLU A 11 17.59 -6.21 -6.20
N VAL A 12 18.18 -7.38 -6.48
CA VAL A 12 17.59 -8.67 -6.11
C VAL A 12 17.48 -8.81 -4.59
N SER A 13 18.51 -8.39 -3.85
CA SER A 13 18.48 -8.36 -2.38
C SER A 13 17.36 -7.47 -1.85
N TYR A 14 17.17 -6.29 -2.46
CA TYR A 14 16.10 -5.37 -2.11
C TYR A 14 14.71 -6.01 -2.31
N ILE A 15 14.46 -6.60 -3.49
CA ILE A 15 13.19 -7.28 -3.79
C ILE A 15 12.93 -8.43 -2.81
N ASN A 16 13.93 -9.27 -2.54
CA ASN A 16 13.80 -10.38 -1.60
C ASN A 16 13.48 -9.90 -0.18
N ASN A 17 14.11 -8.80 0.26
CA ASN A 17 13.82 -8.21 1.58
C ASN A 17 12.42 -7.64 1.65
N MET A 18 11.95 -6.97 0.59
CA MET A 18 10.57 -6.47 0.49
C MET A 18 9.56 -7.62 0.55
N LEU A 19 9.77 -8.67 -0.25
CA LEU A 19 8.91 -9.86 -0.23
C LEU A 19 8.88 -10.47 1.17
N ALA A 20 10.04 -10.68 1.79
CA ALA A 20 10.13 -11.21 3.16
C ALA A 20 9.44 -10.32 4.21
N ALA A 21 9.44 -8.99 4.03
CA ALA A 21 8.74 -8.07 4.91
C ALA A 21 7.21 -8.15 4.73
N PHE A 22 6.73 -8.37 3.51
CA PHE A 22 5.30 -8.39 3.20
C PHE A 22 4.66 -9.76 3.45
N SER A 23 5.36 -10.86 3.18
CA SER A 23 4.83 -12.23 3.25
C SER A 23 4.04 -12.56 4.52
N PRO A 24 4.47 -12.17 5.74
CA PRO A 24 3.71 -12.49 6.95
C PRO A 24 2.27 -11.94 6.95
N TYR A 25 2.00 -10.91 6.16
CA TYR A 25 0.73 -10.20 6.12
C TYR A 25 -0.12 -10.57 4.92
N ILE A 26 0.50 -10.71 3.74
CA ILE A 26 -0.25 -10.89 2.48
C ILE A 26 -0.40 -12.35 2.05
N THR A 27 0.43 -13.28 2.52
CA THR A 27 0.39 -14.69 2.05
C THR A 27 -0.94 -15.38 2.31
N ASN A 28 -1.60 -15.06 3.44
CA ASN A 28 -2.91 -15.59 3.77
C ASN A 28 -4.06 -14.58 3.53
N ALA A 29 -3.75 -13.43 2.94
CA ALA A 29 -4.75 -12.43 2.63
C ALA A 29 -5.39 -12.71 1.27
N ARG A 30 -6.69 -12.45 1.16
CA ARG A 30 -7.42 -12.60 -0.10
C ARG A 30 -7.39 -11.29 -0.87
N SER A 31 -6.87 -11.28 -2.09
CA SER A 31 -7.03 -10.13 -2.99
C SER A 31 -8.51 -9.89 -3.30
N VAL A 32 -8.96 -8.66 -3.13
CA VAL A 32 -10.34 -8.25 -3.34
C VAL A 32 -10.45 -7.37 -4.56
N ASP A 33 -9.60 -6.36 -4.63
CA ASP A 33 -9.67 -5.33 -5.67
C ASP A 33 -8.30 -4.82 -6.07
N VAL A 34 -8.20 -4.37 -7.31
CA VAL A 34 -7.05 -3.66 -7.85
C VAL A 34 -7.53 -2.47 -8.66
N TYR A 35 -7.03 -1.29 -8.31
CA TYR A 35 -7.39 -0.01 -8.91
C TYR A 35 -6.14 0.76 -9.33
N ASN A 36 -6.26 1.58 -10.36
CA ASN A 36 -5.15 2.36 -10.91
C ASN A 36 -5.54 3.82 -11.03
N THR A 37 -4.56 4.69 -10.88
CA THR A 37 -4.69 6.12 -11.19
C THR A 37 -4.19 6.43 -12.60
N LEU A 38 -4.36 7.67 -13.04
CA LEU A 38 -3.93 8.09 -14.37
C LEU A 38 -2.40 8.15 -14.48
N PRO A 39 -1.83 7.90 -15.68
CA PRO A 39 -2.50 7.30 -16.83
C PRO A 39 -2.86 5.83 -16.56
N LEU A 40 -4.06 5.45 -16.98
CA LEU A 40 -4.59 4.10 -16.79
C LEU A 40 -3.93 3.13 -17.78
N PRO A 41 -3.29 2.05 -17.32
CA PRO A 41 -2.84 0.99 -18.21
C PRO A 41 -4.02 0.32 -18.92
N ALA A 42 -3.74 -0.31 -20.06
CA ALA A 42 -4.72 -1.10 -20.79
C ALA A 42 -5.37 -2.15 -19.87
N SER A 43 -6.69 -2.30 -20.00
CA SER A 43 -7.49 -3.27 -19.23
C SER A 43 -7.45 -3.08 -17.71
N THR A 44 -7.15 -1.88 -17.22
CA THR A 44 -7.25 -1.52 -15.80
C THR A 44 -8.41 -0.56 -15.54
N ARG A 45 -8.76 -0.38 -14.26
CA ARG A 45 -9.88 0.46 -13.82
C ARG A 45 -9.47 1.41 -12.70
N LYS A 46 -10.16 2.56 -12.63
CA LYS A 46 -10.16 3.43 -11.44
C LYS A 46 -11.02 2.80 -10.33
N ALA A 47 -10.81 3.25 -9.10
CA ALA A 47 -11.75 2.97 -8.02
C ALA A 47 -13.13 3.57 -8.38
N PRO A 48 -14.24 2.85 -8.16
CA PRO A 48 -15.58 3.44 -8.19
C PRO A 48 -15.67 4.63 -7.24
N GLU A 49 -16.46 5.65 -7.55
CA GLU A 49 -16.52 6.90 -6.77
C GLU A 49 -17.01 6.68 -5.33
N ASP A 50 -17.86 5.68 -5.12
CA ASP A 50 -18.43 5.30 -3.83
C ASP A 50 -17.57 4.27 -3.07
N TYR A 51 -16.44 3.84 -3.64
CA TYR A 51 -15.55 2.90 -2.98
C TYR A 51 -14.87 3.57 -1.78
N TRP A 52 -14.79 2.84 -0.65
CA TRP A 52 -14.28 3.35 0.63
C TRP A 52 -12.79 3.74 0.63
N LEU A 53 -12.05 3.39 -0.43
CA LEU A 53 -10.67 3.79 -0.66
C LEU A 53 -10.53 4.52 -2.00
N GLN A 54 -10.04 5.75 -1.96
CA GLN A 54 -9.79 6.54 -3.17
C GLN A 54 -8.29 6.83 -3.30
N PRO A 55 -7.56 6.13 -4.19
CA PRO A 55 -6.19 6.46 -4.50
C PRO A 55 -6.11 7.65 -5.48
N SER A 56 -5.17 8.54 -5.25
CA SER A 56 -4.84 9.65 -6.15
C SER A 56 -3.32 9.85 -6.21
N GLY A 57 -2.86 10.64 -7.18
CA GLY A 57 -1.46 10.72 -7.62
C GLY A 57 -1.26 10.05 -8.97
N GLU A 58 -0.18 10.36 -9.67
CA GLU A 58 0.11 9.82 -11.00
C GLU A 58 0.76 8.44 -10.91
N HIS A 59 0.45 7.55 -11.86
CA HIS A 59 1.06 6.23 -12.03
C HIS A 59 0.92 5.28 -10.83
N ILE A 60 -0.08 5.47 -9.97
CA ILE A 60 -0.29 4.63 -8.80
C ILE A 60 -1.13 3.40 -9.17
N VAL A 61 -0.79 2.26 -8.58
CA VAL A 61 -1.63 1.06 -8.50
C VAL A 61 -1.94 0.78 -7.04
N MET A 62 -3.21 0.54 -6.73
CA MET A 62 -3.69 0.18 -5.40
C MET A 62 -4.22 -1.24 -5.42
N GLY A 63 -3.64 -2.13 -4.63
CA GLY A 63 -4.18 -3.47 -4.37
C GLY A 63 -4.82 -3.53 -2.99
N VAL A 64 -6.00 -4.12 -2.88
CA VAL A 64 -6.76 -4.29 -1.63
C VAL A 64 -6.86 -5.78 -1.30
N PHE A 65 -6.45 -6.14 -0.09
CA PHE A 65 -6.43 -7.51 0.40
C PHE A 65 -7.11 -7.62 1.75
N LYS A 66 -8.01 -8.59 1.92
CA LYS A 66 -8.66 -8.90 3.20
C LYS A 66 -7.80 -9.88 3.98
N GLY A 67 -7.35 -9.48 5.16
CA GLY A 67 -6.66 -10.34 6.13
C GLY A 67 -7.63 -11.26 6.89
N LEU A 68 -7.07 -12.12 7.74
CA LEU A 68 -7.83 -13.14 8.48
C LEU A 68 -8.54 -12.59 9.73
N LYS A 69 -8.05 -11.50 10.33
CA LYS A 69 -8.54 -10.99 11.62
C LYS A 69 -9.26 -9.64 11.46
N ASN A 70 -10.07 -9.53 10.41
CA ASN A 70 -10.82 -8.32 10.07
C ASN A 70 -9.90 -7.10 9.91
N GLU A 71 -8.73 -7.30 9.30
CA GLU A 71 -7.88 -6.21 8.82
C GLU A 71 -7.87 -6.18 7.30
N ASP A 72 -7.68 -4.98 6.76
CA ASP A 72 -7.43 -4.76 5.34
C ASP A 72 -5.97 -4.38 5.13
N PHE A 73 -5.34 -5.02 4.17
CA PHE A 73 -4.00 -4.68 3.70
C PHE A 73 -4.12 -3.97 2.36
N ILE A 74 -3.59 -2.75 2.29
CA ILE A 74 -3.62 -1.91 1.10
C ILE A 74 -2.18 -1.77 0.63
N THR A 75 -1.95 -2.12 -0.63
CA THR A 75 -0.69 -1.85 -1.31
C THR A 75 -0.84 -0.61 -2.17
N LEU A 76 0.15 0.27 -2.15
CA LEU A 76 0.27 1.39 -3.08
C LEU A 76 1.59 1.26 -3.81
N GLY A 77 1.53 0.97 -5.11
CA GLY A 77 2.69 0.82 -5.98
C GLY A 77 2.85 2.00 -6.92
N ASN A 78 4.09 2.46 -7.10
CA ASN A 78 4.46 3.42 -8.11
C ASN A 78 4.87 2.68 -9.39
N ARG A 79 4.08 2.79 -10.46
CA ARG A 79 4.37 2.17 -11.75
C ARG A 79 5.43 2.93 -12.56
N ASP A 80 5.80 4.14 -12.14
CA ASP A 80 6.86 4.93 -12.75
C ASP A 80 8.23 4.47 -12.20
N ILE A 81 9.05 3.88 -13.07
CA ILE A 81 10.38 3.38 -12.74
C ILE A 81 11.47 4.45 -12.80
N GLY A 82 11.16 5.66 -13.29
CA GLY A 82 12.10 6.77 -13.42
C GLY A 82 11.98 7.79 -12.29
N THR A 83 10.78 7.98 -11.76
CA THR A 83 10.47 9.09 -10.85
C THR A 83 9.80 8.62 -9.57
N LYS A 84 10.28 9.14 -8.43
CA LYS A 84 9.59 9.01 -7.14
C LYS A 84 8.24 9.71 -7.21
N ARG A 85 7.19 9.07 -6.71
CA ARG A 85 5.83 9.63 -6.71
C ARG A 85 5.28 9.73 -5.28
N GLU A 86 4.23 10.53 -5.12
CA GLU A 86 3.44 10.59 -3.90
C GLU A 86 2.03 10.11 -4.24
N ALA A 87 1.55 9.11 -3.50
CA ALA A 87 0.16 8.70 -3.53
C ALA A 87 -0.59 9.40 -2.39
N THR A 88 -1.81 9.85 -2.64
CA THR A 88 -2.74 10.20 -1.56
C THR A 88 -3.85 9.16 -1.52
N LEU A 89 -4.03 8.53 -0.37
CA LEU A 89 -5.09 7.56 -0.12
C LEU A 89 -6.14 8.20 0.78
N ALA A 90 -7.32 8.48 0.23
CA ALA A 90 -8.49 8.83 1.03
C ALA A 90 -9.22 7.56 1.47
N ILE A 91 -9.66 7.55 2.73
CA ILE A 91 -10.26 6.45 3.44
C ILE A 91 -11.56 6.95 4.08
N THR A 92 -12.67 6.39 3.64
CA THR A 92 -14.00 6.69 4.17
C THR A 92 -14.43 5.62 5.15
N GLY A 93 -15.10 6.03 6.23
CA GLY A 93 -15.63 5.13 7.26
C GLY A 93 -14.86 5.17 8.58
N LYS A 94 -15.20 4.25 9.49
CA LYS A 94 -14.64 4.19 10.85
C LYS A 94 -13.57 3.11 10.97
N PHE A 95 -12.39 3.50 11.41
CA PHE A 95 -11.28 2.59 11.66
C PHE A 95 -10.61 2.86 13.01
N LYS A 96 -10.08 1.80 13.61
CA LYS A 96 -9.28 1.84 14.84
C LYS A 96 -7.86 2.34 14.57
N SER A 97 -7.28 1.95 13.43
CA SER A 97 -5.93 2.36 13.06
C SER A 97 -5.67 2.25 11.55
N VAL A 98 -4.76 3.11 11.08
CA VAL A 98 -4.16 3.07 9.75
C VAL A 98 -2.65 3.11 9.95
N ARG A 99 -1.95 2.07 9.51
CA ARG A 99 -0.53 1.85 9.80
C ARG A 99 0.26 1.58 8.54
N HIS A 100 1.50 2.03 8.49
CA HIS A 100 2.44 1.76 7.41
C HIS A 100 3.52 0.78 7.89
N LEU A 101 3.90 -0.16 7.02
CA LEU A 101 4.99 -1.08 7.28
C LEU A 101 6.31 -0.48 6.82
N ASN A 102 7.24 -0.29 7.74
CA ASN A 102 8.62 -0.04 7.37
C ASN A 102 9.28 -1.36 6.91
N LYS A 103 9.52 -1.50 5.59
CA LYS A 103 10.08 -2.71 4.96
C LYS A 103 11.42 -3.17 5.55
N GLN A 104 12.27 -2.23 5.98
CA GLN A 104 13.61 -2.52 6.48
C GLN A 104 13.57 -3.07 7.91
N THR A 105 12.79 -2.43 8.79
CA THR A 105 12.70 -2.80 10.22
C THR A 105 11.59 -3.82 10.50
N ARG A 106 10.69 -4.03 9.54
CA ARG A 106 9.48 -4.88 9.64
C ARG A 106 8.51 -4.44 10.74
N LYS A 107 8.59 -3.17 11.15
CA LYS A 107 7.74 -2.58 12.17
C LYS A 107 6.62 -1.76 11.54
N TRP A 108 5.47 -1.80 12.20
CA TRP A 108 4.33 -0.95 11.88
C TRP A 108 4.43 0.37 12.64
N SER A 109 4.11 1.46 11.96
CA SER A 109 3.92 2.79 12.57
C SER A 109 2.58 3.37 12.18
N ASP A 110 1.92 4.06 13.10
CA ASP A 110 0.68 4.78 12.81
C ASP A 110 0.94 5.91 11.81
N LEU A 111 0.09 6.00 10.79
CA LEU A 111 0.14 7.08 9.81
C LEU A 111 -0.56 8.32 10.35
N LYS A 112 0.00 9.49 10.05
CA LYS A 112 -0.66 10.76 10.31
C LYS A 112 -1.78 10.95 9.28
N LEU A 113 -3.01 10.99 9.77
CA LEU A 113 -4.20 11.20 8.95
C LEU A 113 -4.59 12.67 8.95
N GLU A 114 -5.01 13.16 7.79
CA GLU A 114 -5.53 14.50 7.57
C GLU A 114 -7.03 14.42 7.24
N GLY A 115 -7.78 15.49 7.50
CA GLY A 115 -9.23 15.53 7.26
C GLY A 115 -10.09 15.21 8.49
N ALA A 116 -11.41 15.17 8.28
CA ALA A 116 -12.39 14.97 9.35
C ALA A 116 -12.62 13.48 9.64
N PRO A 117 -12.96 13.10 10.88
CA PRO A 117 -13.30 11.70 11.20
C PRO A 117 -14.37 11.15 10.25
N GLY A 118 -14.11 9.97 9.67
CA GLY A 118 -15.00 9.34 8.69
C GLY A 118 -14.69 9.68 7.23
N ASN A 119 -13.87 10.71 6.96
CA ASN A 119 -13.33 11.03 5.65
C ASN A 119 -11.91 11.60 5.78
N GLN A 120 -10.95 10.68 5.89
CA GLN A 120 -9.57 11.02 6.20
C GLN A 120 -8.64 10.62 5.05
N SER A 121 -7.51 11.30 4.91
CA SER A 121 -6.52 10.98 3.89
C SER A 121 -5.12 10.85 4.47
N VAL A 122 -4.28 10.07 3.78
CA VAL A 122 -2.85 9.97 4.06
C VAL A 122 -2.04 10.12 2.78
N LYS A 123 -0.93 10.85 2.87
CA LYS A 123 0.07 10.96 1.82
C LYS A 123 1.17 9.93 2.04
N VAL A 124 1.53 9.22 0.98
CA VAL A 124 2.49 8.13 1.00
C VAL A 124 3.49 8.34 -0.12
N PRO A 125 4.73 8.77 0.20
CA PRO A 125 5.79 8.81 -0.80
C PRO A 125 6.21 7.38 -1.16
N ILE A 126 6.34 7.09 -2.45
CA ILE A 126 6.68 5.76 -2.97
C ILE A 126 7.84 5.94 -3.95
N ASP A 127 8.93 5.22 -3.73
CA ASP A 127 10.10 5.31 -4.61
C ASP A 127 9.79 4.80 -6.03
N LYS A 128 10.67 5.10 -6.97
CA LYS A 128 10.52 4.68 -8.37
C LYS A 128 10.41 3.14 -8.47
N GLY A 129 9.37 2.66 -9.15
CA GLY A 129 9.10 1.23 -9.33
C GLY A 129 8.84 0.45 -8.03
N ASP A 130 8.54 1.14 -6.92
CA ASP A 130 8.45 0.55 -5.59
C ASP A 130 6.99 0.43 -5.11
N ILE A 131 6.79 -0.23 -3.98
CA ILE A 131 5.48 -0.48 -3.37
C ILE A 131 5.53 -0.32 -1.85
N GLU A 132 4.48 0.27 -1.30
CA GLU A 132 4.28 0.43 0.14
C GLU A 132 3.08 -0.40 0.62
N LEU A 133 3.16 -0.87 1.86
CA LEU A 133 2.11 -1.65 2.50
C LEU A 133 1.51 -0.89 3.68
N ILE A 134 0.19 -0.75 3.64
CA ILE A 134 -0.64 -0.11 4.65
C ILE A 134 -1.57 -1.17 5.23
N ARG A 135 -1.81 -1.10 6.53
CA ARG A 135 -2.82 -1.89 7.23
C ARG A 135 -3.89 -0.97 7.78
N VAL A 136 -5.14 -1.26 7.46
CA VAL A 136 -6.33 -0.60 8.01
C VAL A 136 -7.07 -1.59 8.89
N VAL A 137 -7.37 -1.19 10.12
CA VAL A 137 -8.18 -1.99 11.05
C VAL A 137 -9.51 -1.27 11.25
N PRO A 138 -10.63 -1.74 10.68
CA PRO A 138 -11.94 -1.14 10.90
C PRO A 138 -12.37 -1.18 12.38
N VAL A 139 -13.26 -0.27 12.76
CA VAL A 139 -14.01 -0.42 14.02
C VAL A 139 -14.97 -1.59 13.82
N ALA A 140 -14.92 -2.59 14.69
CA ALA A 140 -15.90 -3.68 14.66
C ALA A 140 -17.29 -3.07 14.88
N GLU A 141 -18.20 -3.28 13.93
CA GLU A 141 -19.60 -2.97 14.14
C GLU A 141 -20.12 -3.92 15.22
N LYS A 142 -20.65 -3.36 16.31
CA LYS A 142 -21.41 -4.16 17.27
C LYS A 142 -22.70 -4.56 16.56
N ILE A 143 -22.84 -5.86 16.30
CA ILE A 143 -24.11 -6.47 15.90
C ILE A 143 -25.03 -6.46 17.13
#